data_AF-A0A7V1LU85-F1
#
_entry.id   AF-A0A7V1LU85-F1
#
_cell.length_a   1.000
_cell.length_b   1.000
_cell.length_c   1.000
_cell.angle_alpha   90.00
_cell.angle_beta   90.00
_cell.angle_gamma   90.00
#
_symmetry.space_group_name_H-M   'P 1'
#
loop_
_entity.id
_entity.type
_entity.pdbx_description
1 polymer ?
#
loop_
_entity_poly.entity_id
_entity_poly.type
_entity_poly.pdbx_seq_one_letter_code
_entity_poly.pdbx_strand_id
1 'polypeptide(L)'
;VGGEDVKVIKSGEDGKVLDFYMNTKCAAGTGTFITEIADRAEIDISKMSELASKSNFIKELNSFCTVFAKTEIMKWLLEDVPIEDIAKGIYISIVNRITKIRMDKDLPIYLIGGVAEYHPYLKNVMEEKFNTRVIVPDNPQLITAFGAAVLAKKYR
;
A
#
# COMPACT_ATOMS: atom_id res chain seq x y z
N VAL A 1 -2.15 5.65 -1.44
CA VAL A 1 -2.92 4.38 -1.57
C VAL A 1 -4.24 4.54 -0.83
N GLY A 2 -5.36 4.35 -1.53
CA GLY A 2 -6.70 4.47 -0.97
C GLY A 2 -7.33 3.11 -0.63
N GLY A 3 -8.61 3.14 -0.24
CA GLY A 3 -9.39 1.92 0.00
C GLY A 3 -9.61 1.13 -1.28
N GLU A 4 -10.06 1.80 -2.35
CA GLU A 4 -10.53 1.13 -3.58
C GLU A 4 -9.66 1.42 -4.81
N ASP A 5 -8.71 2.34 -4.69
CA ASP A 5 -7.83 2.71 -5.79
C ASP A 5 -6.40 3.01 -5.34
N VAL A 6 -5.49 2.98 -6.32
CA VAL A 6 -4.13 3.46 -6.19
C VAL A 6 -3.92 4.57 -7.21
N LYS A 7 -3.39 5.70 -6.74
CA LYS A 7 -2.99 6.83 -7.57
C LYS A 7 -1.49 7.07 -7.40
N VAL A 8 -0.81 7.31 -8.52
CA VAL A 8 0.58 7.77 -8.57
C VAL A 8 0.58 9.09 -9.33
N ILE A 9 1.12 10.13 -8.68
CA ILE A 9 1.17 11.48 -9.22
C ILE A 9 2.64 11.90 -9.26
N LYS A 10 3.15 12.22 -10.45
CA LYS A 10 4.44 12.88 -10.59
C LYS A 10 4.21 14.39 -10.54
N SER A 11 4.83 15.05 -9.56
CA SER A 11 4.77 16.50 -9.42
C SER A 11 6.04 17.15 -9.96
N GLY A 12 5.90 18.27 -10.66
CA GLY A 12 7.01 19.13 -11.05
C GLY A 12 7.45 20.04 -9.91
N GLU A 13 8.58 20.73 -10.09
CA GLU A 13 9.13 21.66 -9.08
C GLU A 13 8.16 22.81 -8.72
N ASP A 14 7.28 23.20 -9.65
CA ASP A 14 6.24 24.22 -9.44
C ASP A 14 4.95 23.66 -8.83
N GLY A 15 4.94 22.38 -8.44
CA GLY A 15 3.79 21.69 -7.87
C GLY A 15 2.76 21.23 -8.89
N LYS A 16 2.97 21.43 -10.20
CA LYS A 16 2.04 20.94 -11.23
C LYS A 16 2.15 19.44 -11.42
N VAL A 17 1.07 18.82 -11.90
CA VAL A 17 1.05 17.40 -12.26
C VAL A 17 1.75 17.23 -13.61
N LEU A 18 2.86 16.50 -13.63
CA LEU A 18 3.59 16.14 -14.85
C LEU A 18 3.13 14.81 -15.44
N ASP A 19 2.75 13.87 -14.57
CA ASP A 19 2.25 12.56 -14.97
C ASP A 19 1.27 12.04 -13.92
N PHE A 20 0.33 11.20 -14.36
CA PHE A 20 -0.74 10.67 -13.54
C PHE A 20 -1.08 9.23 -13.94
N TYR A 21 -1.10 8.35 -12.94
CA TYR A 21 -1.63 7.02 -13.08
C TYR A 21 -2.67 6.75 -12.00
N MET A 22 -3.73 6.03 -12.38
CA MET A 22 -4.73 5.53 -11.44
C MET A 22 -5.22 4.14 -11.85
N ASN A 23 -5.25 3.23 -10.88
CA ASN A 23 -5.94 1.95 -11.01
C ASN A 23 -7.24 1.99 -10.21
N THR A 24 -8.39 1.96 -10.91
CA THR A 24 -9.74 1.87 -10.32
C THR A 24 -10.45 0.54 -10.61
N LYS A 25 -9.86 -0.34 -11.44
CA LYS A 25 -10.56 -1.54 -11.95
C LYS A 25 -10.26 -2.79 -11.15
N CYS A 26 -9.30 -2.72 -10.21
CA CYS A 26 -8.79 -3.90 -9.52
C CYS A 26 -8.48 -3.55 -8.07
N ALA A 27 -9.06 -4.29 -7.14
CA ALA A 27 -8.80 -4.19 -5.70
C ALA A 27 -7.35 -4.55 -5.34
N ALA A 28 -6.65 -5.32 -6.19
CA ALA A 28 -5.25 -5.64 -5.93
C ALA A 28 -4.41 -4.37 -5.85
N GLY A 29 -3.69 -4.22 -4.73
CA GLY A 29 -2.87 -3.05 -4.43
C GLY A 29 -3.58 -1.97 -3.61
N THR A 30 -4.84 -2.16 -3.21
CA THR A 30 -5.64 -1.19 -2.45
C THR A 30 -5.90 -1.65 -1.01
N GLY A 31 -6.52 -0.80 -0.19
CA GLY A 31 -6.94 -1.16 1.17
C GLY A 31 -7.98 -2.29 1.21
N THR A 32 -8.84 -2.40 0.20
CA THR A 32 -9.79 -3.51 0.05
C THR A 32 -9.07 -4.85 -0.03
N PHE A 33 -7.96 -4.93 -0.78
CA PHE A 33 -7.15 -6.16 -0.80
C PHE A 33 -6.60 -6.49 0.60
N ILE A 34 -6.05 -5.52 1.33
CA ILE A 34 -5.58 -5.76 2.71
C ILE A 34 -6.71 -6.34 3.56
N THR A 35 -7.87 -5.70 3.52
CA THR A 35 -9.05 -6.07 4.32
C THR A 35 -9.51 -7.48 4.02
N GLU A 36 -9.73 -7.79 2.75
CA GLU A 36 -10.25 -9.09 2.34
C GLU A 36 -9.26 -10.25 2.57
N ILE A 37 -7.97 -9.99 2.44
CA ILE A 37 -6.92 -11.01 2.57
C ILE A 37 -6.55 -11.22 4.04
N ALA A 38 -6.53 -10.15 4.86
CA ALA A 38 -6.37 -10.27 6.31
C ALA A 38 -7.54 -11.02 6.95
N ASP A 39 -8.77 -10.70 6.56
CA ASP A 39 -9.97 -11.43 7.01
C ASP A 39 -9.87 -12.91 6.65
N ARG A 40 -9.47 -13.23 5.41
CA ARG A 40 -9.30 -14.62 4.99
C ARG A 40 -8.20 -15.36 5.76
N ALA A 41 -7.16 -14.63 6.16
CA ALA A 41 -6.05 -15.13 6.96
C ALA A 41 -6.36 -15.18 8.47
N GLU A 42 -7.55 -14.77 8.90
CA GLU A 42 -7.95 -14.65 10.30
C GLU A 42 -7.02 -13.71 11.10
N ILE A 43 -6.48 -12.69 10.42
CA ILE A 43 -5.62 -11.66 11.00
C ILE A 43 -6.47 -10.45 11.37
N ASP A 44 -6.35 -10.01 12.62
CA ASP A 44 -6.81 -8.68 13.02
C ASP A 44 -6.02 -7.62 12.24
N ILE A 45 -6.70 -6.97 11.29
CA ILE A 45 -6.14 -5.98 10.39
C ILE A 45 -5.42 -4.84 11.12
N SER A 46 -5.87 -4.47 12.33
CA SER A 46 -5.26 -3.42 13.13
C SER A 46 -3.87 -3.78 13.66
N LYS A 47 -3.59 -5.09 13.80
CA LYS A 47 -2.31 -5.63 14.29
C LYS A 47 -1.38 -6.06 13.16
N MET A 48 -1.85 -6.06 11.91
CA MET A 48 -1.12 -6.62 10.77
C MET A 48 0.25 -5.95 10.55
N SER A 49 0.38 -4.64 10.75
CA SER A 49 1.67 -3.93 10.66
C SER A 49 2.65 -4.38 11.75
N GLU A 50 2.18 -4.56 12.99
CA GLU A 50 3.03 -5.05 14.09
C GLU A 50 3.48 -6.48 13.82
N LEU A 51 2.56 -7.36 13.39
CA LEU A 51 2.87 -8.75 13.05
C LEU A 51 3.91 -8.83 11.93
N ALA A 52 3.69 -8.12 10.82
CA ALA A 52 4.61 -8.12 9.68
C ALA A 52 6.02 -7.64 10.06
N SER A 53 6.13 -6.70 11.01
CA SER A 53 7.43 -6.19 11.48
C SER A 53 8.30 -7.22 12.21
N LYS A 54 7.69 -8.31 12.71
CA LYS A 54 8.40 -9.41 13.41
C LYS A 54 8.93 -10.47 12.45
N SER A 55 8.57 -10.40 11.17
CA SER A 55 8.88 -11.42 10.17
C SER A 55 10.09 -11.07 9.30
N ASN A 56 10.91 -12.09 9.02
CA ASN A 56 11.97 -12.05 8.03
C ASN A 56 11.56 -12.68 6.68
N PHE A 57 10.28 -13.03 6.52
CA PHE A 57 9.77 -13.67 5.31
C PHE A 57 9.95 -12.80 4.08
N ILE A 58 10.16 -13.45 2.94
CA ILE A 58 10.37 -12.78 1.64
C ILE A 58 9.40 -13.28 0.57
N LYS A 59 8.52 -14.24 0.89
CA LYS A 59 7.57 -14.76 -0.10
C LYS A 59 6.39 -13.80 -0.25
N GLU A 60 5.83 -13.81 -1.44
CA GLU A 60 4.65 -13.05 -1.84
C GLU A 60 3.53 -14.00 -2.27
N LEU A 61 2.31 -13.48 -2.35
CA LEU A 61 1.20 -14.16 -3.01
C LEU A 61 1.44 -14.05 -4.53
N ASN A 62 1.39 -15.18 -5.23
CA ASN A 62 1.66 -15.22 -6.67
C ASN A 62 0.49 -14.65 -7.48
N SER A 63 -0.73 -14.73 -6.93
CA SER A 63 -1.95 -14.27 -7.57
C SER A 63 -2.11 -12.77 -7.54
N PHE A 64 -2.29 -12.20 -8.72
CA PHE A 64 -2.65 -10.78 -8.89
C PHE A 64 -4.13 -10.48 -8.63
N CYS A 65 -5.00 -11.49 -8.58
CA CYS A 65 -6.43 -11.32 -8.34
C CYS A 65 -6.75 -11.59 -6.87
N THR A 66 -7.45 -10.69 -6.19
CA THR A 66 -7.88 -10.87 -4.79
C THR A 66 -8.62 -12.18 -4.58
N VAL A 67 -9.42 -12.62 -5.55
CA VAL A 67 -10.15 -13.90 -5.48
C VAL A 67 -9.20 -15.09 -5.38
N PHE A 68 -8.14 -15.14 -6.20
CA PHE A 68 -7.17 -16.24 -6.16
C PHE A 68 -6.18 -16.11 -5.00
N ALA A 69 -5.85 -14.88 -4.60
CA ALA A 69 -5.04 -14.61 -3.42
C ALA A 69 -5.67 -15.20 -2.15
N LYS A 70 -7.00 -15.20 -2.02
CA LYS A 70 -7.71 -15.87 -0.90
C LYS A 70 -7.45 -17.38 -0.87
N THR A 71 -7.37 -18.03 -2.03
CA THR A 71 -7.04 -19.46 -2.13
C THR A 71 -5.59 -19.73 -1.73
N GLU A 72 -4.65 -18.84 -2.11
CA GLU A 72 -3.25 -18.96 -1.70
C GLU A 72 -3.05 -18.76 -0.20
N ILE A 73 -3.75 -17.79 0.41
CA ILE A 73 -3.76 -17.64 1.88
C ILE A 73 -4.23 -18.91 2.57
N MET A 74 -5.28 -19.55 2.05
CA MET A 74 -5.74 -20.81 2.63
C MET A 74 -4.69 -21.92 2.55
N LYS A 75 -3.95 -21.96 1.45
CA LYS A 75 -2.83 -22.89 1.33
C LYS A 75 -1.77 -22.61 2.39
N TRP A 76 -1.38 -21.35 2.61
CA TRP A 76 -0.41 -20.99 3.64
C TRP A 76 -0.88 -21.34 5.06
N LEU A 77 -2.16 -21.15 5.35
CA LEU A 77 -2.76 -21.58 6.62
C LEU A 77 -2.69 -23.11 6.80
N LEU A 78 -3.00 -23.88 5.75
CA LEU A 78 -2.90 -25.35 5.77
C LEU A 78 -1.46 -25.87 5.88
N GLU A 79 -0.49 -25.06 5.45
CA GLU A 79 0.95 -25.35 5.54
C GLU A 79 1.58 -24.81 6.84
N ASP A 80 0.75 -24.38 7.80
CA ASP A 80 1.17 -23.83 9.10
C ASP A 80 2.19 -22.68 8.98
N VAL A 81 2.05 -21.83 7.94
CA VAL A 81 2.90 -20.64 7.78
C VAL A 81 2.63 -19.68 8.95
N PRO A 82 3.67 -19.16 9.64
CA PRO A 82 3.50 -18.25 10.76
C PRO A 82 2.69 -17.00 10.38
N ILE A 83 1.87 -16.49 11.30
CA ILE A 83 0.94 -15.40 11.01
C ILE A 83 1.67 -14.09 10.68
N GLU A 84 2.85 -13.88 11.28
CA GLU A 84 3.77 -12.78 10.96
C GLU A 84 4.28 -12.84 9.51
N ASP A 85 4.56 -14.05 9.02
CA ASP A 85 5.03 -14.31 7.66
C ASP A 85 3.90 -14.08 6.66
N ILE A 86 2.69 -14.52 6.98
CA ILE A 86 1.48 -14.24 6.19
C ILE A 86 1.26 -12.72 6.12
N ALA A 87 1.27 -12.02 7.25
CA ALA A 87 1.08 -10.56 7.32
C ALA A 87 2.11 -9.81 6.45
N LYS A 88 3.39 -10.20 6.52
CA LYS A 88 4.44 -9.61 5.68
C LYS A 88 4.24 -9.92 4.20
N GLY A 89 3.87 -11.15 3.86
CA GLY A 89 3.59 -11.56 2.49
C GLY A 89 2.45 -10.77 1.84
N ILE A 90 1.42 -10.40 2.61
CA ILE A 90 0.32 -9.52 2.15
C ILE A 90 0.88 -8.14 1.75
N TYR A 91 1.74 -7.53 2.57
CA TYR A 91 2.35 -6.25 2.25
C TYR A 91 3.27 -6.32 1.03
N ILE A 92 4.11 -7.35 0.92
CA ILE A 92 4.97 -7.56 -0.25
C ILE A 92 4.13 -7.65 -1.52
N SER A 93 3.02 -8.38 -1.49
CA SER A 93 2.10 -8.55 -2.63
C SER A 93 1.52 -7.21 -3.11
N ILE A 94 1.14 -6.33 -2.19
CA ILE A 94 0.63 -4.99 -2.51
C ILE A 94 1.72 -4.13 -3.12
N VAL A 95 2.90 -4.09 -2.52
CA VAL A 95 4.01 -3.28 -3.02
C VAL A 95 4.43 -3.76 -4.41
N ASN A 96 4.48 -5.07 -4.65
CA ASN A 96 4.73 -5.61 -5.98
C ASN A 96 3.71 -5.12 -7.00
N ARG A 97 2.44 -5.02 -6.63
CA ARG A 97 1.42 -4.46 -7.52
C ARG A 97 1.68 -2.99 -7.81
N ILE A 98 2.04 -2.21 -6.80
CA ILE A 98 2.40 -0.79 -6.96
C ILE A 98 3.63 -0.65 -7.88
N THR A 99 4.62 -1.55 -7.82
CA THR A 99 5.83 -1.48 -8.66
C THR A 99 5.57 -1.69 -10.16
N LYS A 100 4.41 -2.24 -10.53
CA LYS A 100 4.00 -2.36 -11.94
C LYS A 100 3.51 -1.04 -12.52
N ILE A 101 3.25 -0.05 -11.66
CA ILE A 101 2.97 1.32 -12.06
C ILE A 101 4.30 1.99 -12.38
N ARG A 102 4.37 2.70 -13.51
CA ARG A 102 5.56 3.45 -13.89
C ARG A 102 5.84 4.53 -12.84
N MET A 103 7.01 4.45 -12.21
CA MET A 103 7.50 5.41 -11.21
C MET A 103 8.96 5.73 -11.51
N ASP A 104 9.34 7.00 -11.39
CA ASP A 104 10.73 7.41 -11.46
C ASP A 104 11.41 7.10 -10.13
N LYS A 105 12.40 6.21 -10.15
CA LYS A 105 13.04 5.69 -8.94
C LYS A 105 13.98 6.69 -8.26
N ASP A 106 14.39 7.74 -8.97
CA ASP A 106 15.34 8.74 -8.44
C ASP A 106 14.65 9.88 -7.67
N LEU A 107 13.31 9.85 -7.58
CA LEU A 107 12.53 10.88 -6.90
C LEU A 107 12.05 10.39 -5.52
N PRO A 108 11.98 11.27 -4.51
CA PRO A 108 11.41 10.92 -3.22
C PRO A 108 9.92 10.52 -3.38
N ILE A 109 9.52 9.45 -2.71
CA ILE A 109 8.14 8.96 -2.74
C ILE A 109 7.39 9.52 -1.54
N TYR A 110 6.28 10.23 -1.77
CA TYR A 110 5.34 10.61 -0.71
C TYR A 110 4.16 9.65 -0.68
N LEU A 111 4.02 8.91 0.41
CA LEU A 111 2.95 7.93 0.59
C LEU A 111 1.85 8.53 1.47
N ILE A 112 0.67 8.72 0.88
CA ILE A 112 -0.51 9.28 1.54
C ILE A 112 -1.75 8.38 1.37
N GLY A 113 -2.84 8.69 2.07
CA GLY A 113 -4.11 7.99 2.06
C GLY A 113 -4.32 7.06 3.25
N GLY A 114 -5.53 6.51 3.39
CA GLY A 114 -5.91 5.71 4.57
C GLY A 114 -5.04 4.46 4.77
N VAL A 115 -4.56 3.82 3.70
CA VAL A 115 -3.65 2.68 3.87
C VAL A 115 -2.32 3.12 4.49
N ALA A 116 -1.81 4.31 4.17
CA ALA A 116 -0.59 4.82 4.79
C ALA A 116 -0.78 5.12 6.29
N GLU A 117 -1.99 5.52 6.69
CA GLU A 117 -2.37 5.79 8.09
C GLU A 117 -2.44 4.50 8.90
N TYR A 118 -3.25 3.54 8.47
CA TYR A 118 -3.60 2.36 9.26
C TYR A 118 -2.66 1.17 9.02
N HIS A 119 -1.79 1.26 8.01
CA HIS A 119 -0.81 0.22 7.68
C HIS A 119 0.61 0.78 7.49
N PRO A 120 1.22 1.33 8.56
CA PRO A 120 2.51 2.00 8.48
C PRO A 120 3.64 1.09 8.00
N TYR A 121 3.57 -0.23 8.19
CA TYR A 121 4.61 -1.15 7.73
C TYR A 121 4.73 -1.21 6.20
N LEU A 122 3.72 -0.76 5.46
CA LEU A 122 3.78 -0.63 4.00
C LEU A 122 4.97 0.27 3.57
N LYS A 123 5.30 1.30 4.37
CA LYS A 123 6.45 2.18 4.14
C LYS A 123 7.75 1.37 4.04
N ASN A 124 8.00 0.49 5.01
CA ASN A 124 9.23 -0.31 5.06
C ASN A 124 9.37 -1.20 3.82
N VAL A 125 8.30 -1.91 3.46
CA VAL A 125 8.30 -2.77 2.28
C VAL A 125 8.48 -1.97 0.99
N MET A 126 7.91 -0.77 0.89
CA MET A 126 8.14 0.12 -0.25
C MET A 126 9.59 0.61 -0.30
N GLU A 127 10.18 1.04 0.81
CA GLU A 127 11.58 1.49 0.86
C GLU A 127 12.54 0.38 0.40
N GLU A 128 12.35 -0.84 0.89
CA GLU A 128 13.11 -2.02 0.47
C GLU A 128 12.94 -2.29 -1.03
N LYS A 129 11.71 -2.25 -1.55
CA LYS A 129 11.42 -2.61 -2.94
C LYS A 129 11.89 -1.56 -3.95
N PHE A 130 11.72 -0.29 -3.62
CA PHE A 130 12.08 0.83 -4.51
C PHE A 130 13.53 1.29 -4.32
N ASN A 131 14.23 0.82 -3.28
CA ASN A 131 15.55 1.30 -2.90
C ASN A 131 15.60 2.84 -2.83
N THR A 132 14.52 3.43 -2.31
CA THR A 132 14.26 4.87 -2.32
C THR A 132 13.56 5.24 -1.02
N ARG A 133 13.88 6.41 -0.47
CA ARG A 133 13.23 6.92 0.74
C ARG A 133 11.73 7.16 0.48
N VAL A 134 10.90 6.61 1.36
CA VAL A 134 9.45 6.86 1.37
C VAL A 134 9.13 7.79 2.53
N ILE A 135 8.41 8.87 2.26
CA ILE A 135 8.02 9.89 3.22
C ILE A 135 6.52 9.75 3.45
N VAL A 136 6.12 9.50 4.69
CA VAL A 136 4.72 9.54 5.12
C VAL A 136 4.55 10.83 5.92
N PRO A 137 3.81 11.83 5.42
CA PRO A 137 3.54 13.06 6.17
C PRO A 137 2.58 12.79 7.33
N ASP A 138 2.46 13.72 8.28
CA ASP A 138 1.48 13.61 9.37
C ASP A 138 0.05 13.57 8.84
N ASN A 139 -0.80 12.74 9.46
CA ASN A 139 -2.19 12.52 9.06
C ASN A 139 -2.33 12.22 7.55
N PRO A 140 -1.62 11.21 7.01
CA PRO A 140 -1.59 10.93 5.58
C PRO A 140 -2.97 10.73 4.95
N GLN A 141 -3.98 10.29 5.71
CA GLN A 141 -5.36 10.18 5.22
C GLN A 141 -5.98 11.54 4.87
N LEU A 142 -5.57 12.63 5.53
CA LEU A 142 -6.18 13.95 5.44
C LEU A 142 -5.49 14.89 4.43
N ILE A 143 -4.36 14.50 3.84
CA ILE A 143 -3.55 15.36 2.97
C ILE A 143 -4.34 15.91 1.77
N THR A 144 -5.21 15.10 1.17
CA THR A 144 -6.06 15.56 0.05
C THR A 144 -7.05 16.65 0.49
N ALA A 145 -7.66 16.49 1.66
CA ALA A 145 -8.58 17.48 2.23
C ALA A 145 -7.83 18.77 2.61
N PHE A 146 -6.61 18.65 3.15
CA PHE A 146 -5.74 19.79 3.41
C PHE A 146 -5.42 20.56 2.12
N GLY A 147 -5.10 19.87 1.03
CA GLY A 147 -4.89 20.49 -0.29
C GLY A 147 -6.12 21.29 -0.76
N ALA A 148 -7.33 20.75 -0.58
CA ALA A 148 -8.57 21.46 -0.89
C ALA A 148 -8.75 22.74 -0.04
N ALA A 149 -8.43 22.68 1.25
CA ALA A 149 -8.48 23.85 2.14
C ALA A 149 -7.46 24.94 1.73
N VAL A 150 -6.24 24.54 1.35
CA VAL A 150 -5.21 25.46 0.84
C VAL A 150 -5.66 26.14 -0.45
N LEU A 151 -6.28 25.39 -1.38
CA LEU A 151 -6.85 25.97 -2.60
C LEU A 151 -7.98 26.94 -2.28
N ALA A 152 -8.91 26.58 -1.40
CA ALA A 152 -10.01 27.46 -1.00
C ALA A 152 -9.52 28.79 -0.40
N LYS A 153 -8.42 28.77 0.36
CA LYS A 153 -7.77 29.97 0.91
C LYS A 153 -7.21 30.90 -0.18
N LYS A 154 -6.80 30.40 -1.35
CA LYS A 154 -6.30 31.24 -2.46
C LYS A 154 -7.41 32.01 -3.19
N TYR A 155 -8.66 31.56 -3.07
CA TYR A 155 -9.83 32.18 -3.71
C TYR A 155 -10.63 33.07 -2.75
N ARG A 156 -10.09 33.37 -1.56
CA ARG A 156 -10.62 34.30 -0.56
C ARG A 156 -9.56 35.35 -0.25
#